data_AF-L8G337-F1
#
_entry.id   AF-L8G337-F1
#
_cell.length_a   1.000
_cell.length_b   1.000
_cell.length_c   1.000
_cell.angle_alpha   90.00
_cell.angle_beta   90.00
_cell.angle_gamma   90.00
#
_symmetry.space_group_name_H-M   'P 1'
#
loop_
_entity.id
_entity.type
_entity.pdbx_description
1 polymer ?
#
loop_
_entity_poly.entity_id
_entity_poly.type
_entity_poly.pdbx_seq_one_letter_code
_entity_poly.pdbx_strand_id
1 'polypeptide(L)'
;MVHRSPLATLLIAVADISGISWNESLFNQLAIPYKSKKLIEALTTSQSGEKTKYTFDDFVEGKGRGLIMLLYGPPGVSAGNLSKDAKLLEAQLCEMFEVAEKWKALLLLDEADDFLCKRSYDPNHNSLVSVFLRKLEYYKGIMLLTTNRVRDFDEAVQSRIHVGIKYSPLGVNTRKVIWRSFLEKAKTETGDAVYSDKQLNVLAKHSLNGRQIKNAVRSAHAIASSDGTHLCYSHLETILEVGKEFENDFRGSGEMANMLSYA
;
A
#
# COMPACT_ATOMS: atom_id res chain seq x y z
N MET A 1 -35.98 16.38 29.89
CA MET A 1 -35.07 15.59 30.74
C MET A 1 -34.20 14.73 29.85
N VAL A 2 -32.90 14.80 30.06
CA VAL A 2 -31.83 14.38 29.14
C VAL A 2 -31.73 12.85 29.04
N HIS A 3 -31.81 12.34 27.81
CA HIS A 3 -31.50 10.95 27.46
C HIS A 3 -29.97 10.82 27.37
N ARG A 4 -29.34 10.11 28.32
CA ARG A 4 -27.91 9.77 28.27
C ARG A 4 -27.75 8.42 27.57
N SER A 5 -27.10 8.43 26.41
CA SER A 5 -26.60 7.22 25.74
C SER A 5 -25.51 6.55 26.58
N PRO A 6 -25.38 5.21 26.58
CA PRO A 6 -24.37 4.52 27.38
C PRO A 6 -22.99 4.68 26.73
N LEU A 7 -22.02 5.06 27.57
CA LEU A 7 -20.59 5.10 27.23
C LEU A 7 -20.13 3.69 26.81
N ALA A 8 -19.66 3.55 25.58
CA ALA A 8 -18.99 2.34 25.13
C ALA A 8 -17.70 2.18 25.94
N THR A 9 -17.67 1.16 26.81
CA THR A 9 -16.47 0.80 27.57
C THR A 9 -15.59 -0.08 26.69
N LEU A 10 -14.41 0.42 26.31
CA LEU A 10 -13.40 -0.37 25.60
C LEU A 10 -12.65 -1.23 26.63
N LEU A 11 -12.98 -2.52 26.72
CA LEU A 11 -12.25 -3.50 27.51
C LEU A 11 -11.08 -4.02 26.68
N ILE A 12 -9.85 -3.64 27.03
CA ILE A 12 -8.63 -4.24 26.45
C ILE A 12 -8.21 -5.39 27.38
N ALA A 13 -8.29 -6.62 26.89
CA ALA A 13 -7.77 -7.79 27.58
C ALA A 13 -6.23 -7.71 27.59
N VAL A 14 -5.66 -7.21 28.69
CA VAL A 14 -4.21 -7.08 28.87
C VAL A 14 -3.50 -8.44 28.78
N ALA A 15 -4.22 -9.54 29.01
CA ALA A 15 -3.71 -10.90 28.92
C ALA A 15 -3.27 -11.32 27.49
N ASP A 16 -3.81 -10.69 26.44
CA ASP A 16 -3.47 -10.99 25.04
C ASP A 16 -2.41 -10.04 24.45
N ILE A 17 -1.84 -9.15 25.28
CA ILE A 17 -0.75 -8.28 24.86
C ILE A 17 0.56 -9.06 24.91
N SER A 18 0.93 -9.66 23.79
CA SER A 18 2.28 -10.21 23.58
C SER A 18 3.22 -9.17 22.99
N GLY A 19 4.53 -9.31 23.26
CA GLY A 19 5.54 -8.54 22.53
C GLY A 19 5.40 -8.72 21.02
N ILE A 20 5.59 -7.64 20.25
CA ILE A 20 5.52 -7.68 18.79
C ILE A 20 6.61 -8.61 18.27
N SER A 21 6.21 -9.65 17.54
CA SER A 21 7.16 -10.51 16.81
C SER A 21 7.56 -9.81 15.51
N TRP A 22 8.71 -9.14 15.55
CA TRP A 22 9.26 -8.44 14.39
C TRP A 22 9.78 -9.44 13.36
N ASN A 23 9.33 -9.33 12.11
CA ASN A 23 9.88 -10.11 11.01
C ASN A 23 10.90 -9.28 10.24
N GLU A 24 12.16 -9.38 10.65
CA GLU A 24 13.30 -8.65 10.07
C GLU A 24 13.55 -8.96 8.58
N SER A 25 13.03 -10.09 8.10
CA SER A 25 13.20 -10.51 6.70
C SER A 25 12.26 -9.80 5.71
N LEU A 26 11.20 -9.14 6.18
CA LEU A 26 10.18 -8.53 5.31
C LEU A 26 10.75 -7.39 4.45
N PHE A 27 11.61 -6.56 5.02
CA PHE A 27 12.21 -5.44 4.27
C PHE A 27 13.12 -5.96 3.13
N ASN A 28 13.82 -7.06 3.37
CA ASN A 28 14.64 -7.74 2.37
C ASN A 28 13.80 -8.35 1.23
N GLN A 29 12.61 -8.85 1.55
CA GLN A 29 11.67 -9.43 0.58
C GLN A 29 10.92 -8.37 -0.26
N LEU A 30 10.97 -7.09 0.14
CA LEU A 30 10.29 -6.03 -0.60
C LEU A 30 10.90 -5.85 -2.00
N ALA A 31 10.08 -5.96 -3.04
CA ALA A 31 10.51 -5.86 -4.44
C ALA A 31 10.64 -4.39 -4.90
N ILE A 32 11.55 -3.63 -4.30
CA ILE A 32 11.87 -2.24 -4.67
C ILE A 32 13.36 -2.07 -5.01
N PRO A 33 13.74 -1.05 -5.80
CA PRO A 33 15.13 -0.81 -6.16
C PRO A 33 16.03 -0.67 -4.92
N TYR A 34 17.24 -1.24 -4.98
CA TYR A 34 18.20 -1.20 -3.88
C TYR A 34 18.50 0.23 -3.40
N LYS A 35 18.64 1.18 -4.34
CA LYS A 35 18.83 2.60 -4.00
C LYS A 35 17.70 3.17 -3.13
N SER A 36 16.45 2.77 -3.41
CA SER A 36 15.29 3.18 -2.62
C SER A 36 15.29 2.55 -1.23
N LYS A 37 15.65 1.27 -1.12
CA LYS A 37 15.81 0.60 0.20
C LYS A 37 16.83 1.33 1.07
N LYS A 38 18.01 1.56 0.53
CA LYS A 38 19.11 2.24 1.21
C LYS A 38 18.72 3.66 1.63
N LEU A 39 17.93 4.36 0.81
CA LEU A 39 17.43 5.71 1.12
C LEU A 39 16.43 5.69 2.29
N ILE A 40 15.47 4.77 2.28
CA ILE A 40 14.51 4.60 3.38
C ILE A 40 15.26 4.27 4.68
N GLU A 41 16.18 3.31 4.65
CA GLU A 41 17.00 2.92 5.81
C GLU A 41 17.78 4.12 6.35
N ALA A 42 18.55 4.81 5.50
CA ALA A 42 19.38 5.93 5.92
C ALA A 42 18.56 7.07 6.57
N LEU A 43 17.42 7.41 5.98
CA LEU A 43 16.56 8.49 6.50
C LEU A 43 15.85 8.08 7.79
N THR A 44 15.40 6.83 7.89
CA THR A 44 14.74 6.30 9.08
C THR A 44 15.71 6.20 10.25
N THR A 45 16.94 5.73 10.02
CA THR A 45 17.99 5.65 11.05
C THR A 45 18.43 7.04 11.52
N SER A 46 18.58 8.00 10.60
CA SER A 46 18.90 9.39 10.95
C SER A 46 17.81 10.05 11.81
N GLN A 47 16.54 9.73 11.56
CA GLN A 47 15.40 10.28 12.31
C GLN A 47 15.21 9.60 13.67
N SER A 48 15.62 8.34 13.83
CA SER A 48 15.43 7.54 15.05
C SER A 48 16.46 7.80 16.15
N GLY A 49 17.46 8.65 15.90
CA GLY A 49 18.32 9.21 16.96
C GLY A 49 19.61 8.44 17.27
N GLU A 50 20.13 7.62 16.36
CA GLU A 50 21.52 7.13 16.48
C GLU A 50 22.51 8.27 16.14
N LYS A 51 22.83 9.08 17.16
CA LYS A 51 23.96 10.01 17.31
C LYS A 51 24.59 10.54 16.00
N THR A 52 24.01 11.59 15.44
CA THR A 52 24.79 12.56 14.65
C THR A 52 24.95 13.84 15.47
N LYS A 53 26.21 14.24 15.69
CA LYS A 53 26.64 15.40 16.51
C LYS A 53 26.24 16.76 15.88
N TYR A 54 25.64 16.73 14.69
CA TYR A 54 25.26 17.89 13.89
C TYR A 54 23.88 17.63 13.29
N THR A 55 22.85 18.29 13.82
CA THR A 55 21.51 18.29 13.25
C THR A 55 21.40 19.45 12.26
N PHE A 56 20.96 19.16 11.03
CA PHE A 56 20.62 20.17 10.04
C PHE A 56 19.18 20.64 10.35
N ASP A 57 19.02 21.46 11.39
CA ASP A 57 17.73 22.06 11.75
C ASP A 57 17.49 23.28 10.86
N ASP A 58 16.29 23.39 10.27
CA ASP A 58 15.88 24.52 9.46
C ASP A 58 15.82 25.81 10.31
N PHE A 59 15.95 26.99 9.68
CA PHE A 59 16.11 28.29 10.35
C PHE A 59 14.89 28.71 11.20
N VAL A 60 13.77 27.97 11.11
CA VAL A 60 12.51 28.21 11.84
C VAL A 60 12.30 27.10 12.86
N GLU A 61 12.14 27.49 14.12
CA GLU A 61 11.95 26.56 15.24
C GLU A 61 10.73 25.65 15.03
N GLY A 62 10.97 24.34 14.91
CA GLY A 62 9.92 23.32 14.76
C GLY A 62 9.52 22.97 13.32
N LYS A 63 10.09 23.60 12.30
CA LYS A 63 9.88 23.27 10.89
C LYS A 63 10.95 22.28 10.39
N GLY A 64 10.57 21.36 9.49
CA GLY A 64 11.53 20.46 8.83
C GLY A 64 12.01 19.26 9.67
N ARG A 65 11.40 18.99 10.82
CA ARG A 65 11.78 17.87 11.72
C ARG A 65 11.08 16.54 11.41
N GLY A 66 10.20 16.50 10.41
CA GLY A 66 9.47 15.31 10.00
C GLY A 66 10.05 14.71 8.73
N LEU A 67 10.08 13.37 8.65
CA LEU A 67 10.43 12.65 7.43
C LEU A 67 9.14 12.23 6.73
N ILE A 68 8.81 12.87 5.61
CA ILE A 68 7.65 12.52 4.79
C ILE A 68 8.11 11.84 3.51
N MET A 69 7.73 10.58 3.33
CA MET A 69 8.02 9.79 2.13
C MET A 69 6.71 9.50 1.37
N LEU A 70 6.73 9.69 0.05
CA LEU A 70 5.63 9.36 -0.84
C LEU A 70 5.95 8.09 -1.62
N LEU A 71 5.05 7.11 -1.54
CA LEU A 71 5.03 5.86 -2.28
C LEU A 71 3.97 5.99 -3.39
N TYR A 72 4.37 6.01 -4.65
CA TYR A 72 3.40 6.21 -5.75
C TYR A 72 3.57 5.25 -6.91
N GLY A 73 2.47 4.82 -7.52
CA GLY A 73 2.50 3.79 -8.55
C GLY A 73 1.20 3.66 -9.34
N PRO A 74 1.14 2.77 -10.34
CA PRO A 74 -0.11 2.44 -11.02
C PRO A 74 -1.11 1.78 -10.05
N PRO A 75 -2.42 1.96 -10.27
CA PRO A 75 -3.44 1.58 -9.30
C PRO A 75 -3.38 0.11 -8.92
N GLY A 76 -3.21 -0.13 -7.61
CA GLY A 76 -3.49 -1.39 -6.96
C GLY A 76 -4.62 -1.18 -5.95
N VAL A 77 -5.87 -1.43 -6.36
CA VAL A 77 -7.12 -1.48 -5.57
C VAL A 77 -7.01 -1.32 -4.03
N SER A 78 -7.61 -0.29 -3.45
CA SER A 78 -8.61 -0.34 -2.35
C SER A 78 -8.67 1.01 -1.62
N ALA A 79 -9.66 1.85 -1.92
CA ALA A 79 -10.90 2.02 -1.16
C ALA A 79 -10.69 2.40 0.33
N GLY A 80 -10.51 3.69 0.60
CA GLY A 80 -10.74 4.30 1.91
C GLY A 80 -12.00 5.17 1.92
N ASN A 81 -13.03 4.79 2.68
CA ASN A 81 -14.14 5.69 2.98
C ASN A 81 -13.71 6.65 4.10
N LEU A 82 -13.38 7.90 3.76
CA LEU A 82 -13.32 8.98 4.74
C LEU A 82 -14.62 9.78 4.76
N SER A 83 -14.98 10.22 5.95
CA SER A 83 -16.23 10.94 6.22
C SER A 83 -16.28 12.26 5.44
N LYS A 84 -17.45 12.62 4.91
CA LYS A 84 -17.66 13.83 4.08
C LYS A 84 -17.64 15.15 4.87
N ASP A 85 -17.42 15.11 6.19
CA ASP A 85 -17.35 16.31 7.04
C ASP A 85 -15.89 16.71 7.30
N ALA A 86 -15.47 17.82 6.68
CA ALA A 86 -14.12 18.35 6.76
C ALA A 86 -13.68 18.73 8.17
N LYS A 87 -14.59 19.21 9.03
CA LYS A 87 -14.24 19.65 10.41
C LYS A 87 -13.98 18.48 11.33
N LEU A 88 -14.84 17.45 11.23
CA LEU A 88 -14.65 16.21 11.98
C LEU A 88 -13.36 15.52 11.56
N LEU A 89 -13.10 15.50 10.26
CA LEU A 89 -11.91 14.90 9.70
C LEU A 89 -10.62 15.63 10.10
N GLU A 90 -10.62 16.96 10.15
CA GLU A 90 -9.50 17.75 10.67
C GLU A 90 -9.18 17.37 12.13
N ALA A 91 -10.19 17.26 12.98
CA ALA A 91 -9.99 16.88 14.39
C ALA A 91 -9.40 15.47 14.52
N GLN A 92 -9.92 14.51 13.75
CA GLN A 92 -9.42 13.14 13.73
C GLN A 92 -7.97 13.06 13.25
N LEU A 93 -7.62 13.78 12.18
CA LEU A 93 -6.25 13.83 11.68
C LEU A 93 -5.29 14.46 12.70
N CYS A 94 -5.72 15.50 13.42
CA CYS A 94 -4.92 16.09 14.50
C CYS A 94 -4.61 15.07 15.59
N GLU A 95 -5.64 14.35 16.06
CA GLU A 95 -5.48 13.32 17.08
C GLU A 95 -4.54 12.21 16.62
N MET A 96 -4.70 11.71 15.39
CA MET A 96 -3.82 10.69 14.82
C MET A 96 -2.36 11.14 14.75
N PHE A 97 -2.12 12.39 14.35
CA PHE A 97 -0.76 12.93 14.22
C PHE A 97 -0.10 13.09 15.60
N GLU A 98 -0.86 13.58 16.58
CA GLU A 98 -0.39 13.70 17.97
C GLU A 98 -0.08 12.34 18.62
N VAL A 99 -0.93 11.35 18.39
CA VAL A 99 -0.71 9.98 18.87
C VAL A 99 0.54 9.41 18.20
N ALA A 100 0.68 9.52 16.88
CA ALA A 100 1.87 9.01 16.18
C ALA A 100 3.17 9.67 16.69
N GLU A 101 3.16 10.99 16.91
CA GLU A 101 4.30 11.72 17.47
C GLU A 101 4.65 11.24 18.89
N LYS A 102 3.67 11.15 19.80
CA LYS A 102 3.89 10.72 21.19
C LYS A 102 4.46 9.30 21.28
N TRP A 103 4.01 8.42 20.39
CA TRP A 103 4.46 7.02 20.35
C TRP A 103 5.74 6.82 19.53
N LYS A 104 6.29 7.88 18.91
CA LYS A 104 7.39 7.79 17.93
C LYS A 104 7.08 6.76 16.83
N ALA A 105 5.81 6.65 16.46
CA ALA A 105 5.33 5.68 15.51
C ALA A 105 5.50 6.19 14.08
N LEU A 106 5.64 5.25 13.14
CA LEU A 106 5.49 5.54 11.73
C LEU A 106 4.00 5.71 11.42
N LEU A 107 3.64 6.85 10.83
CA LEU A 107 2.27 7.13 10.39
C LEU A 107 2.13 6.78 8.90
N LEU A 108 1.19 5.89 8.56
CA LEU A 108 0.88 5.52 7.18
C LEU A 108 -0.48 6.13 6.79
N LEU A 109 -0.50 6.93 5.72
CA LEU A 109 -1.73 7.38 5.08
C LEU A 109 -1.82 6.74 3.69
N ASP A 110 -2.79 5.85 3.54
CA ASP A 110 -3.05 5.13 2.30
C ASP A 110 -4.04 5.92 1.44
N GLU A 111 -3.85 5.92 0.11
CA GLU A 111 -4.69 6.64 -0.86
C GLU A 111 -4.84 8.14 -0.51
N ALA A 112 -3.70 8.80 -0.26
CA ALA A 112 -3.65 10.20 0.16
C ALA A 112 -4.07 11.20 -0.94
N ASP A 113 -4.44 10.75 -2.15
CA ASP A 113 -4.88 11.61 -3.24
C ASP A 113 -6.10 12.45 -2.85
N ASP A 114 -7.06 11.92 -2.13
CA ASP A 114 -8.23 12.71 -1.70
C ASP A 114 -7.86 13.89 -0.79
N PHE A 115 -6.71 13.82 -0.09
CA PHE A 115 -6.21 14.89 0.79
C PHE A 115 -5.24 15.84 0.12
N LEU A 116 -4.65 15.40 -1.00
CA LEU A 116 -3.51 16.05 -1.63
C LEU A 116 -3.81 16.52 -3.05
N CYS A 117 -5.00 16.22 -3.57
CA CYS A 117 -5.44 16.66 -4.89
C CYS A 117 -5.45 18.19 -5.02
N LYS A 118 -5.30 18.64 -6.28
CA LYS A 118 -5.48 20.04 -6.66
C LYS A 118 -6.84 20.54 -6.22
N ARG A 119 -6.85 21.81 -5.82
CA ARG A 119 -8.05 22.54 -5.41
C ARG A 119 -9.17 22.38 -6.44
N SER A 120 -10.35 22.04 -5.95
CA SER A 120 -11.56 21.86 -6.76
C SER A 120 -12.52 23.04 -6.56
N TYR A 121 -13.69 23.00 -7.17
CA TYR A 121 -14.75 24.01 -6.93
C TYR A 121 -15.41 23.88 -5.56
N ASP A 122 -15.14 22.80 -4.81
CA ASP A 122 -15.69 22.58 -3.47
C ASP A 122 -14.86 23.31 -2.40
N PRO A 123 -15.42 24.33 -1.72
CA PRO A 123 -14.73 25.05 -0.67
C PRO A 123 -14.35 24.17 0.53
N ASN A 124 -15.11 23.12 0.82
CA ASN A 124 -14.84 22.21 1.93
C ASN A 124 -13.59 21.37 1.64
N HIS A 125 -13.48 20.84 0.43
CA HIS A 125 -12.30 20.11 -0.03
C HIS A 125 -11.05 21.00 -0.01
N ASN A 126 -11.12 22.23 -0.50
CA ASN A 126 -9.98 23.15 -0.51
C ASN A 126 -9.50 23.54 0.90
N SER A 127 -10.45 23.66 1.83
CA SER A 127 -10.15 23.91 3.24
C SER A 127 -9.41 22.70 3.85
N LEU A 128 -9.86 21.49 3.56
CA LEU A 128 -9.23 20.24 4.00
C LEU A 128 -7.79 20.10 3.47
N VAL A 129 -7.58 20.32 2.17
CA VAL A 129 -6.24 20.30 1.55
C VAL A 129 -5.32 21.32 2.23
N SER A 130 -5.82 22.51 2.54
CA SER A 130 -5.05 23.56 3.21
C SER A 130 -4.66 23.19 4.64
N VAL A 131 -5.58 22.59 5.40
CA VAL A 131 -5.30 22.05 6.74
C VAL A 131 -4.24 20.96 6.66
N PHE A 132 -4.38 20.03 5.71
CA PHE A 132 -3.48 18.90 5.55
C PHE A 132 -2.06 19.36 5.19
N LEU A 133 -1.91 20.26 4.22
CA LEU A 133 -0.62 20.87 3.85
C LEU A 133 0.06 21.56 5.04
N ARG A 134 -0.70 22.29 5.85
CA ARG A 134 -0.19 22.92 7.07
C ARG A 134 0.29 21.87 8.07
N LYS A 135 -0.45 20.77 8.26
CA LYS A 135 -0.06 19.71 9.19
C LYS A 135 1.17 18.94 8.72
N LEU A 136 1.31 18.68 7.42
CA LEU A 136 2.54 18.10 6.85
C LEU A 136 3.77 18.95 7.14
N GLU A 137 3.65 20.28 7.07
CA GLU A 137 4.78 21.19 7.29
C GLU A 137 5.35 21.14 8.72
N TYR A 138 4.50 20.88 9.71
CA TYR A 138 4.86 20.87 11.14
C TYR A 138 4.88 19.47 11.76
N TYR A 139 4.69 18.40 10.97
CA TYR A 139 4.68 17.05 11.51
C TYR A 139 6.08 16.66 12.00
N LYS A 140 6.16 16.13 13.23
CA LYS A 140 7.41 15.76 13.90
C LYS A 140 7.51 14.24 14.07
N GLY A 141 7.64 13.53 12.96
CA GLY A 141 7.73 12.08 12.95
C GLY A 141 8.04 11.52 11.56
N ILE A 142 7.91 10.20 11.41
CA ILE A 142 8.04 9.54 10.11
C ILE A 142 6.63 9.32 9.56
N MET A 143 6.39 9.79 8.33
CA MET A 143 5.14 9.61 7.61
C MET A 143 5.39 8.93 6.27
N LEU A 144 4.60 7.89 5.99
CA LEU A 144 4.47 7.27 4.68
C LEU A 144 3.12 7.67 4.07
N LEU A 145 3.17 8.25 2.88
CA LEU A 145 1.99 8.53 2.06
C LEU A 145 1.96 7.54 0.91
N THR A 146 0.82 6.97 0.55
CA THR A 146 0.65 6.24 -0.70
C THR A 146 -0.29 7.00 -1.64
N THR A 147 -0.09 6.88 -2.95
CA THR A 147 -1.07 7.36 -3.93
C THR A 147 -0.92 6.66 -5.27
N ASN A 148 -2.03 6.55 -5.99
CA ASN A 148 -2.02 6.13 -7.38
C ASN A 148 -2.15 7.33 -8.36
N ARG A 149 -2.32 8.55 -7.84
CA ARG A 149 -2.64 9.77 -8.60
C ARG A 149 -1.69 10.94 -8.32
N VAL A 150 -0.39 10.69 -8.31
CA VAL A 150 0.63 11.73 -8.03
C VAL A 150 0.54 12.96 -8.95
N ARG A 151 -0.02 12.82 -10.17
CA ARG A 151 -0.17 13.94 -11.13
C ARG A 151 -1.26 14.93 -10.73
N ASP A 152 -2.20 14.47 -9.92
CA ASP A 152 -3.35 15.24 -9.48
C ASP A 152 -3.03 16.03 -8.21
N PHE A 153 -1.82 15.89 -7.67
CA PHE A 153 -1.40 16.57 -6.44
C PHE A 153 -1.30 18.08 -6.62
N ASP A 154 -1.64 18.82 -5.55
CA ASP A 154 -1.36 20.24 -5.42
C ASP A 154 0.17 20.47 -5.42
N GLU A 155 0.62 21.53 -6.10
CA GLU A 155 2.04 21.81 -6.28
C GLU A 155 2.75 22.06 -4.94
N ALA A 156 2.04 22.61 -3.95
CA ALA A 156 2.58 22.86 -2.61
C ALA A 156 2.97 21.56 -1.88
N VAL A 157 2.45 20.40 -2.28
CA VAL A 157 2.79 19.10 -1.71
C VAL A 157 4.24 18.73 -2.02
N GLN A 158 4.77 19.11 -3.20
CA GLN A 158 6.12 18.75 -3.60
C GLN A 158 7.19 19.27 -2.63
N SER A 159 7.00 20.50 -2.12
CA SER A 159 7.91 21.12 -1.14
C SER A 159 7.91 20.45 0.23
N ARG A 160 6.92 19.59 0.52
CA ARG A 160 6.74 18.91 1.82
C ARG A 160 7.13 17.43 1.78
N ILE A 161 7.30 16.86 0.59
CA ILE A 161 7.76 15.47 0.40
C ILE A 161 9.28 15.46 0.34
N HIS A 162 9.91 14.70 1.23
CA HIS A 162 11.37 14.56 1.27
C HIS A 162 11.86 13.55 0.24
N VAL A 163 11.11 12.46 0.06
CA VAL A 163 11.45 11.39 -0.88
C VAL A 163 10.20 10.90 -1.58
N GLY A 164 10.22 10.91 -2.92
CA GLY A 164 9.25 10.21 -3.76
C GLY A 164 9.82 8.90 -4.28
N ILE A 165 9.18 7.78 -3.94
CA ILE A 165 9.53 6.43 -4.41
C ILE A 165 8.47 5.98 -5.41
N LYS A 166 8.88 5.92 -6.67
CA LYS A 166 8.05 5.42 -7.76
C LYS A 166 8.06 3.89 -7.80
N TYR A 167 6.88 3.29 -7.73
CA TYR A 167 6.65 1.90 -8.09
C TYR A 167 6.44 1.80 -9.59
N SER A 168 7.47 1.33 -10.28
CA SER A 168 7.35 0.94 -11.68
C SER A 168 6.66 -0.42 -11.80
N PRO A 169 5.99 -0.70 -12.93
CA PRO A 169 5.51 -2.05 -13.23
C PRO A 169 6.62 -3.09 -13.02
N LEU A 170 6.27 -4.23 -12.45
CA LEU A 170 7.22 -5.29 -12.12
C LEU A 170 7.86 -5.83 -13.40
N GLY A 171 9.19 -5.91 -13.46
CA GLY A 171 9.89 -6.60 -14.54
C GLY A 171 9.68 -8.11 -14.50
N VAL A 172 9.95 -8.80 -15.62
CA VAL A 172 9.80 -10.27 -15.73
C VAL A 172 10.57 -11.00 -14.61
N ASN A 173 11.83 -10.62 -14.36
CA ASN A 173 12.65 -11.23 -13.32
C ASN A 173 12.05 -11.02 -11.92
N THR A 174 11.55 -9.83 -11.63
CA THR A 174 10.91 -9.52 -10.35
C THR A 174 9.61 -10.32 -10.17
N ARG A 175 8.78 -10.42 -11.22
CA ARG A 175 7.58 -11.28 -11.19
C ARG A 175 7.94 -12.74 -10.96
N LYS A 176 9.03 -13.23 -11.57
CA LYS A 176 9.52 -14.60 -11.36
C LYS A 176 9.83 -14.87 -9.88
N VAL A 177 10.51 -13.93 -9.21
CA VAL A 177 10.81 -14.01 -7.77
C VAL A 177 9.53 -13.99 -6.93
N ILE A 178 8.58 -13.11 -7.26
CA ILE A 178 7.31 -13.00 -6.55
C ILE A 178 6.46 -14.28 -6.69
N TRP A 179 6.34 -14.81 -7.91
CA TRP A 179 5.67 -16.08 -8.17
C TRP A 179 6.28 -17.20 -7.33
N ARG A 180 7.61 -17.35 -7.36
CA ARG A 180 8.32 -18.34 -6.56
C ARG A 180 8.01 -18.20 -5.07
N SER A 181 8.10 -16.99 -4.52
CA SER A 181 7.85 -16.74 -3.09
C SER A 181 6.43 -17.11 -2.65
N PHE A 182 5.42 -16.91 -3.51
CA PHE A 182 4.05 -17.30 -3.20
C PHE A 182 3.82 -18.80 -3.39
N LEU A 183 4.40 -19.42 -4.41
CA LEU A 183 4.26 -20.85 -4.67
C LEU A 183 4.95 -21.71 -3.59
N GLU A 184 6.10 -21.28 -3.08
CA GLU A 184 6.79 -21.93 -1.95
C GLU A 184 5.94 -21.96 -0.67
N LYS A 185 5.02 -21.01 -0.52
CA LYS A 185 4.08 -20.93 0.61
C LYS A 185 2.76 -21.66 0.35
N ALA A 186 2.47 -22.03 -0.89
CA ALA A 186 1.20 -22.62 -1.31
C ALA A 186 1.21 -24.14 -1.13
N LYS A 187 1.37 -24.59 0.12
CA LYS A 187 1.35 -26.02 0.48
C LYS A 187 -0.08 -26.52 0.65
N THR A 188 -0.35 -27.70 0.13
CA THR A 188 -1.63 -28.43 0.27
C THR A 188 -1.43 -29.59 1.23
N GLU A 189 -2.52 -30.24 1.65
CA GLU A 189 -2.44 -31.47 2.47
C GLU A 189 -1.65 -32.57 1.75
N THR A 190 -1.68 -32.58 0.42
CA THR A 190 -0.93 -33.55 -0.39
C THR A 190 0.56 -33.21 -0.53
N GLY A 191 0.97 -31.95 -0.35
CA GLY A 191 2.37 -31.54 -0.41
C GLY A 191 2.61 -30.14 -1.01
N ASP A 192 3.87 -29.89 -1.38
CA ASP A 192 4.36 -28.62 -1.95
C ASP A 192 3.84 -28.38 -3.39
N ALA A 193 3.80 -27.12 -3.81
CA ALA A 193 3.44 -26.78 -5.18
C ALA A 193 4.43 -27.38 -6.21
N VAL A 194 3.90 -27.99 -7.27
CA VAL A 194 4.68 -28.65 -8.33
C VAL A 194 4.71 -27.79 -9.58
N TYR A 195 5.89 -27.26 -9.91
CA TYR A 195 6.12 -26.44 -11.11
C TYR A 195 7.57 -26.56 -11.61
N SER A 196 7.76 -26.42 -12.92
CA SER A 196 9.07 -26.35 -13.56
C SER A 196 9.55 -24.91 -13.73
N ASP A 197 10.87 -24.70 -13.85
CA ASP A 197 11.43 -23.38 -14.17
C ASP A 197 10.93 -22.83 -15.52
N LYS A 198 10.61 -23.70 -16.48
CA LYS A 198 10.02 -23.32 -17.77
C LYS A 198 8.61 -22.74 -17.57
N GLN A 199 7.76 -23.41 -16.79
CA GLN A 199 6.43 -22.92 -16.44
C GLN A 199 6.50 -21.61 -15.65
N LEU A 200 7.43 -21.50 -14.69
CA LEU A 200 7.64 -20.26 -13.95
C LEU A 200 8.05 -19.09 -14.85
N ASN A 201 8.87 -19.34 -15.88
CA ASN A 201 9.21 -18.33 -16.88
C ASN A 201 8.00 -17.91 -17.73
N VAL A 202 7.07 -18.83 -18.02
CA VAL A 202 5.81 -18.52 -18.72
C VAL A 202 4.94 -17.62 -17.84
N LEU A 203 4.69 -18.02 -16.59
CA LEU A 203 3.91 -17.23 -15.62
C LEU A 203 4.47 -15.81 -15.43
N ALA A 204 5.79 -15.67 -15.40
CA ALA A 204 6.46 -14.37 -15.25
C ALA A 204 6.31 -13.44 -16.48
N LYS A 205 5.97 -13.96 -17.66
CA LYS A 205 5.72 -13.13 -18.86
C LYS A 205 4.40 -12.37 -18.79
N HIS A 206 3.41 -12.89 -18.06
CA HIS A 206 2.15 -12.17 -17.84
C HIS A 206 2.42 -10.87 -17.08
N SER A 207 1.90 -9.75 -17.60
CA SER A 207 2.14 -8.41 -17.04
C SER A 207 1.27 -8.14 -15.81
N LEU A 208 1.42 -8.98 -14.79
CA LEU A 208 0.65 -8.93 -13.54
C LEU A 208 1.39 -8.15 -12.45
N ASN A 209 0.66 -7.45 -11.60
CA ASN A 209 1.18 -6.86 -10.37
C ASN A 209 1.24 -7.90 -9.24
N GLY A 210 1.92 -7.56 -8.13
CA GLY A 210 2.11 -8.49 -7.01
C GLY A 210 0.80 -8.95 -6.35
N ARG A 211 -0.24 -8.11 -6.33
CA ARG A 211 -1.56 -8.46 -5.78
C ARG A 211 -2.29 -9.44 -6.70
N GLN A 212 -2.26 -9.21 -8.02
CA GLN A 212 -2.81 -10.13 -9.00
C GLN A 212 -2.13 -11.50 -8.94
N ILE A 213 -0.79 -11.54 -8.83
CA ILE A 213 -0.04 -12.79 -8.65
C ILE A 213 -0.48 -13.50 -7.36
N LYS A 214 -0.54 -12.79 -6.23
CA LYS A 214 -1.00 -13.36 -4.95
C LYS A 214 -2.40 -13.94 -5.06
N ASN A 215 -3.33 -13.19 -5.67
CA ASN A 215 -4.71 -13.62 -5.85
C ASN A 215 -4.77 -14.87 -6.73
N ALA A 216 -4.01 -14.90 -7.83
CA ALA A 216 -3.95 -16.06 -8.72
C ALA A 216 -3.46 -17.32 -7.99
N VAL A 217 -2.36 -17.22 -7.22
CA VAL A 217 -1.84 -18.34 -6.41
C VAL A 217 -2.86 -18.78 -5.37
N ARG A 218 -3.51 -17.84 -4.67
CA ARG A 218 -4.53 -18.17 -3.66
C ARG A 218 -5.73 -18.89 -4.25
N SER A 219 -6.23 -18.45 -5.40
CA SER A 219 -7.35 -19.12 -6.06
C SER A 219 -6.96 -20.51 -6.56
N ALA A 220 -5.78 -20.65 -7.18
CA ALA A 220 -5.28 -21.95 -7.63
C ALA A 220 -5.03 -22.91 -6.45
N HIS A 221 -4.55 -22.40 -5.31
CA HIS A 221 -4.39 -23.16 -4.08
C HIS A 221 -5.72 -23.64 -3.51
N ALA A 222 -6.76 -22.80 -3.55
CA ALA A 222 -8.10 -23.18 -3.12
C ALA A 222 -8.70 -24.31 -3.98
N ILE A 223 -8.52 -24.24 -5.31
CA ILE A 223 -8.92 -25.31 -6.24
C ILE A 223 -8.18 -26.61 -5.91
N ALA A 224 -6.84 -26.55 -5.86
CA ALA A 224 -6.03 -27.73 -5.57
C ALA A 224 -6.38 -28.39 -4.23
N SER A 225 -6.62 -27.58 -3.20
CA SER A 225 -7.02 -28.05 -1.88
C SER A 225 -8.41 -28.71 -1.90
N SER A 226 -9.36 -28.15 -2.66
CA SER A 226 -10.69 -28.75 -2.83
C SER A 226 -10.64 -30.07 -3.58
N ASP A 227 -9.75 -30.18 -4.57
CA ASP A 227 -9.58 -31.39 -5.38
C ASP A 227 -8.74 -32.46 -4.66
N GLY A 228 -8.18 -32.15 -3.48
CA GLY A 228 -7.27 -33.04 -2.75
C GLY A 228 -5.99 -33.32 -3.54
N THR A 229 -5.48 -32.33 -4.28
CA THR A 229 -4.28 -32.44 -5.11
C THR A 229 -3.25 -31.38 -4.76
N HIS A 230 -2.02 -31.55 -5.27
CA HIS A 230 -0.98 -30.53 -5.16
C HIS A 230 -1.32 -29.34 -6.06
N LEU A 231 -0.87 -28.14 -5.68
CA LEU A 231 -0.93 -27.01 -6.58
C LEU A 231 -0.01 -27.27 -7.79
N CYS A 232 -0.61 -27.47 -8.96
CA CYS A 232 0.07 -27.68 -10.23
C CYS A 232 -0.11 -26.48 -11.17
N TYR A 233 0.70 -26.44 -12.23
CA TYR A 233 0.63 -25.38 -13.25
C TYR A 233 -0.75 -25.29 -13.93
N SER A 234 -1.47 -26.40 -14.11
CA SER A 234 -2.82 -26.41 -14.68
C SER A 234 -3.79 -25.52 -13.91
N HIS A 235 -3.78 -25.58 -12.57
CA HIS A 235 -4.63 -24.73 -11.73
C HIS A 235 -4.32 -23.24 -11.90
N LEU A 236 -3.04 -22.90 -12.08
CA LEU A 236 -2.60 -21.53 -12.32
C LEU A 236 -3.04 -21.05 -13.72
N GLU A 237 -2.91 -21.90 -14.72
CA GLU A 237 -3.30 -21.60 -16.10
C GLU A 237 -4.80 -21.30 -16.19
N THR A 238 -5.65 -22.14 -15.60
CA THR A 238 -7.09 -21.91 -15.53
C THR A 238 -7.44 -20.57 -14.90
N ILE A 239 -6.82 -20.22 -13.76
CA ILE A 239 -7.07 -18.93 -13.09
C ILE A 239 -6.60 -17.74 -13.93
N LEU A 240 -5.50 -17.88 -14.66
CA LEU A 240 -5.00 -16.83 -15.54
C LEU A 240 -5.85 -16.65 -16.79
N GLU A 241 -6.47 -17.71 -17.31
CA GLU A 241 -7.43 -17.64 -18.43
C GLU A 241 -8.71 -16.92 -18.01
N VAL A 242 -9.34 -17.36 -16.91
CA VAL A 242 -10.54 -16.70 -16.35
C VAL A 242 -10.25 -15.24 -16.00
N GLY A 243 -9.07 -14.95 -15.44
CA GLY A 243 -8.66 -13.58 -15.13
C GLY A 243 -8.49 -12.68 -16.37
N LYS A 244 -8.01 -13.24 -17.49
CA LYS A 244 -7.89 -12.49 -18.76
C LYS A 244 -9.25 -12.17 -19.36
N GLU A 245 -10.18 -13.13 -19.34
CA GLU A 245 -11.55 -12.91 -19.83
C GLU A 245 -12.21 -11.76 -19.06
N PHE A 246 -12.13 -11.80 -17.73
CA PHE A 246 -12.63 -10.71 -16.89
C PHE A 246 -11.98 -9.35 -17.20
N GLU A 247 -10.65 -9.30 -17.37
CA GLU A 247 -9.95 -8.04 -17.68
C GLU A 247 -10.34 -7.50 -19.07
N ASN A 248 -10.56 -8.39 -20.05
CA ASN A 248 -11.01 -8.02 -21.39
C ASN A 248 -12.46 -7.48 -21.38
N ASP A 249 -13.34 -8.08 -20.61
CA ASP A 249 -14.73 -7.62 -20.42
C ASP A 249 -14.75 -6.28 -19.67
N PHE A 250 -13.96 -6.17 -18.60
CA PHE A 250 -13.88 -4.97 -17.77
C PHE A 250 -13.32 -3.76 -18.53
N ARG A 251 -12.44 -3.97 -19.51
CA ARG A 251 -11.90 -2.91 -20.38
C ARG A 251 -12.79 -2.59 -21.59
N GLY A 252 -13.96 -3.23 -21.72
CA GLY A 252 -14.89 -3.02 -22.84
C GLY A 252 -14.45 -3.66 -24.17
N SER A 253 -13.38 -4.46 -24.17
CA SER A 253 -12.96 -5.21 -25.36
C SER A 253 -13.83 -6.45 -25.64
N GLY A 254 -14.52 -6.98 -24.63
CA GLY A 254 -15.47 -8.09 -24.76
C GLY A 254 -16.77 -7.71 -25.47
N GLU A 255 -17.24 -6.45 -25.33
CA GLU A 255 -18.47 -5.99 -25.99
C GLU A 255 -18.33 -5.96 -27.53
N MET A 256 -17.15 -5.58 -28.05
CA MET A 256 -16.90 -5.57 -29.50
C MET A 256 -16.68 -6.97 -30.08
N ALA A 257 -16.09 -7.90 -29.32
CA ALA A 257 -15.88 -9.28 -29.77
C ALA A 257 -17.19 -10.10 -29.77
N ASN A 258 -18.05 -9.89 -28.76
CA ASN A 258 -19.36 -10.53 -28.72
C ASN A 258 -20.32 -9.99 -29.79
N MET A 259 -20.19 -8.71 -30.21
CA MET A 259 -21.05 -8.17 -31.28
C MET A 259 -20.71 -8.77 -32.66
N LEU A 260 -19.50 -9.28 -32.86
CA LEU A 260 -19.04 -9.91 -34.11
C LEU A 260 -19.29 -11.42 -34.18
N SER A 261 -19.65 -12.08 -33.08
CA SER A 261 -19.98 -13.52 -33.06
C SER A 261 -21.48 -13.80 -33.29
N TYR A 262 -22.32 -12.76 -33.27
CA TYR A 262 -23.76 -12.83 -33.56
C TYR A 262 -24.16 -12.24 -34.93
N ALA A 263 -23.20 -11.92 -35.80
CA ALA A 263 -23.41 -11.46 -37.17
C ALA A 263 -22.95 -12.51 -38.18
#